data_AF-A0A6V7JYT0-F1
#
_entry.id   AF-A0A6V7JYT0-F1
#
_cell.length_a   1.000
_cell.length_b   1.000
_cell.length_c   1.000
_cell.angle_alpha   90.00
_cell.angle_beta   90.00
_cell.angle_gamma   90.00
#
_symmetry.space_group_name_H-M   'P 1'
#
loop_
_entity.id
_entity.type
_entity.pdbx_description
1 polymer ?
#
loop_
_entity_poly.entity_id
_entity_poly.type
_entity_poly.pdbx_seq_one_letter_code
_entity_poly.pdbx_strand_id
1 'polypeptide(L)' 'KHWRAAATINFSDQFLHHVLRTVKNDCSRTLYKFERIPHGDIHVTELPPNSEYAFLPSWYTNLPM' A
#
# COMPACT_ATOMS: atom_id res chain seq x y z
N LYS A 1 6.16 23.57 17.98
CA LYS A 1 5.62 22.20 17.71
C LYS A 1 6.80 21.33 17.31
N HIS A 2 7.14 20.33 18.12
CA HIS A 2 8.25 19.42 17.82
C HIS A 2 7.68 18.07 17.38
N TRP A 3 8.28 17.50 16.34
CA TRP A 3 8.01 16.12 15.93
C TRP A 3 8.50 15.18 17.03
N ARG A 4 7.85 14.03 17.20
CA ARG A 4 8.23 13.02 18.19
C ARG A 4 8.54 11.73 17.45
N ALA A 5 9.79 11.28 17.50
CA ALA A 5 10.23 10.06 16.84
C ALA A 5 9.31 8.86 17.14
N ALA A 6 8.95 8.67 18.41
CA ALA A 6 8.04 7.61 18.84
C ALA A 6 6.66 7.69 18.16
N ALA A 7 6.10 8.89 17.98
CA ALA A 7 4.82 9.04 17.29
C ALA A 7 4.91 8.66 15.81
N THR A 8 6.03 8.99 15.15
CA THR A 8 6.29 8.61 13.76
C THR A 8 6.43 7.10 13.60
N ILE A 9 7.24 6.46 14.45
CA ILE A 9 7.46 5.00 14.38
C ILE A 9 6.17 4.23 14.70
N ASN A 10 5.42 4.65 15.73
CA ASN A 10 4.15 4.01 16.07
C ASN A 10 3.13 4.12 14.93
N PHE A 11 3.07 5.28 14.25
CA PHE A 11 2.21 5.42 13.07
C PHE A 11 2.65 4.49 11.93
N SER A 12 3.95 4.41 11.65
CA SER A 12 4.49 3.49 10.63
C SER A 12 4.14 2.04 10.93
N ASP A 13 4.29 1.59 12.18
CA ASP A 13 3.93 0.23 12.59
C ASP A 13 2.43 -0.06 12.41
N GLN A 14 1.58 0.86 12.87
CA GLN A 14 0.13 0.73 12.71
C GLN A 14 -0.29 0.72 11.24
N PHE A 15 0.36 1.53 10.40
CA PHE A 15 0.10 1.55 8.97
C PHE A 15 0.52 0.25 8.29
N LEU A 16 1.67 -0.32 8.63
CA LEU A 16 2.10 -1.61 8.09
C LEU A 16 1.15 -2.74 8.50
N HIS A 17 0.69 -2.76 9.75
CA HIS A 17 -0.34 -3.69 10.20
C HIS A 17 -1.67 -3.52 9.45
N HIS A 18 -2.05 -2.28 9.13
CA HIS A 18 -3.21 -1.99 8.31
C HIS A 18 -3.03 -2.53 6.88
N VAL A 19 -1.89 -2.26 6.23
CA VAL A 19 -1.58 -2.80 4.89
C VAL A 19 -1.67 -4.32 4.87
N LEU A 20 -1.04 -5.00 5.83
CA LEU A 20 -1.07 -6.47 5.94
C LEU A 20 -2.50 -7.02 6.11
N ARG A 21 -3.36 -6.30 6.82
CA ARG A 21 -4.76 -6.69 7.00
C ARG A 21 -5.61 -6.40 5.75
N THR A 22 -5.30 -5.36 5.00
CA THR A 22 -6.10 -4.90 3.87
C THR A 22 -5.76 -5.61 2.56
N VAL A 23 -4.48 -5.84 2.28
CA VAL A 23 -4.04 -6.49 1.03
C VAL A 23 -4.29 -8.01 1.14
N LYS A 24 -5.36 -8.49 0.50
CA LYS A 24 -5.76 -9.91 0.53
C LYS A 24 -5.46 -10.66 -0.76
N ASN A 25 -5.46 -9.96 -1.88
CA ASN A 25 -5.29 -10.54 -3.19
C ASN A 25 -3.84 -10.39 -3.67
N ASP A 26 -3.41 -11.34 -4.50
CA ASP A 26 -2.17 -11.20 -5.26
C ASP A 26 -2.21 -9.99 -6.19
N CYS A 27 -1.04 -9.40 -6.42
CA CYS A 27 -0.85 -8.27 -7.31
C CYS A 27 -1.27 -8.55 -8.77
N SER A 28 -1.36 -9.82 -9.17
CA SER A 28 -1.89 -10.24 -10.48
C SER A 28 -3.40 -10.07 -10.61
N ARG A 29 -4.12 -9.84 -9.50
CA ARG A 29 -5.58 -9.71 -9.44
C ARG A 29 -6.04 -8.33 -9.00
N THR A 30 -5.36 -7.73 -8.03
CA THR A 30 -5.79 -6.45 -7.44
C THR A 30 -4.59 -5.65 -6.97
N LEU A 31 -4.61 -4.35 -7.26
CA LEU A 31 -3.72 -3.36 -6.66
C LEU A 31 -4.49 -2.54 -5.63
N TYR A 32 -3.86 -2.26 -4.50
CA TYR A 32 -4.45 -1.46 -3.43
C TYR A 32 -3.76 -0.10 -3.38
N LYS A 33 -4.47 0.95 -3.74
CA LYS A 33 -3.98 2.34 -3.69
C LYS A 33 -4.35 2.93 -2.33
N PHE A 34 -3.33 3.26 -1.52
CA PHE A 34 -3.49 3.92 -0.22
C PHE A 34 -3.22 5.41 -0.38
N GLU A 35 -4.21 6.24 -0.14
CA GLU A 35 -4.11 7.70 -0.28
C GLU A 35 -4.44 8.41 1.02
N ARG A 36 -3.75 9.51 1.28
CA ARG A 36 -3.98 10.34 2.46
C ARG A 36 -3.89 11.82 2.12
N ILE A 37 -4.96 12.53 2.40
CA ILE A 37 -4.97 14.00 2.40
C ILE A 37 -4.43 14.47 3.76
N PRO A 38 -3.65 15.57 3.82
CA PRO A 38 -3.20 16.13 5.10
C PRO A 38 -4.37 16.29 6.09
N HIS A 39 -4.16 15.84 7.34
CA HIS A 39 -5.17 15.83 8.41
C HIS A 39 -6.38 14.90 8.21
N GLY A 40 -6.44 14.15 7.11
CA GLY A 40 -7.46 13.14 6.86
C GLY A 40 -7.00 11.71 7.18
N ASP A 41 -7.98 10.81 7.07
CA ASP A 41 -7.80 9.37 7.15
C ASP A 41 -7.16 8.82 5.87
N ILE A 42 -6.63 7.60 5.98
CA ILE A 42 -6.10 6.85 4.85
C ILE A 42 -7.26 6.15 4.14
N HIS A 43 -7.41 6.43 2.85
CA HIS A 43 -8.41 5.82 2.00
C HIS A 43 -7.76 4.73 1.16
N VAL A 44 -8.50 3.64 0.94
CA VAL A 44 -8.04 2.50 0.14
C VAL A 44 -8.94 2.34 -1.07
N THR A 45 -8.35 2.25 -2.25
CA THR A 45 -9.06 1.95 -3.49
C THR A 45 -8.47 0.69 -4.11
N GLU A 46 -9.33 -0.27 -4.42
CA GLU A 46 -8.97 -1.44 -5.21
C GLU A 46 -8.97 -1.08 -6.69
N LEU A 47 -7.88 -1.45 -7.37
CA LEU A 47 -7.65 -1.16 -8.77
C LEU A 47 -7.32 -2.45 -9.52
N PRO A 48 -7.62 -2.50 -10.82
CA PRO A 48 -7.24 -3.64 -11.64
C PRO A 48 -5.70 -3.73 -11.78
N PRO A 49 -5.16 -4.95 -12.00
CA PRO A 49 -3.73 -5.22 -12.00
C PRO A 49 -2.98 -4.58 -13.17
N ASN A 50 -3.70 -4.17 -14.22
CA ASN A 50 -3.19 -3.50 -15.41
C ASN A 50 -3.46 -1.98 -15.40
N SER A 51 -3.82 -1.40 -14.25
CA SER A 51 -3.99 0.06 -14.13
C SER A 51 -2.65 0.80 -14.34
N GLU A 52 -2.72 2.10 -14.59
CA GLU A 52 -1.53 2.97 -14.68
C GLU A 52 -0.66 2.98 -13.40
N TYR A 53 -1.22 2.53 -12.28
CA TYR A 53 -0.54 2.41 -10.99
C TYR A 53 0.18 1.07 -10.81
N ALA A 54 0.09 0.16 -11.79
CA ALA A 54 0.83 -1.10 -11.78
C ALA A 54 2.33 -0.81 -11.88
N PHE A 55 3.07 -1.18 -10.83
CA PHE A 55 4.50 -0.86 -10.70
C PHE A 55 5.41 -2.09 -10.81
N LEU A 56 4.86 -3.30 -10.78
CA LEU A 56 5.64 -4.52 -10.98
C LEU A 56 5.76 -4.83 -12.46
N PRO A 57 6.97 -4.78 -13.04
CA PRO A 57 7.17 -5.05 -14.44
C PRO A 57 7.05 -6.55 -14.74
N SER A 58 6.68 -6.87 -15.98
CA SER A 58 6.42 -8.25 -16.41
C SER A 58 7.62 -9.21 -16.23
N TRP A 59 8.85 -8.71 -16.34
CA TRP A 59 10.05 -9.53 -16.12
C TRP A 59 10.18 -10.03 -14.67
N TYR A 60 9.59 -9.32 -13.71
CA TYR A 60 9.62 -9.71 -12.29
C TYR A 60 8.52 -10.71 -11.97
N THR A 61 7.33 -10.52 -12.56
CA THR A 61 6.16 -11.36 -12.29
C THR A 61 6.15 -12.67 -13.08
N ASN A 62 6.83 -12.72 -14.22
CA ASN A 62 6.81 -13.86 -15.14
C ASN A 62 8.06 -14.76 -15.01
N LEU A 63 8.66 -14.84 -13.83
CA LEU A 63 9.74 -15.79 -13.60
C LEU A 63 9.20 -17.21 -13.81
N PRO A 64 9.86 -18.03 -14.67
CA PRO A 64 9.48 -19.43 -14.79
C PRO A 64 9.67 -20.10 -13.43
N MET A 65 8.62 -20.75 -12.93
CA MET A 65 8.72 -21.66 -11.77
C MET A 65 9.60 -22.86 -12.11
#